data_AF-A6WAS1-F1
#
_entry.id   AF-A6WAS1-F1
#
_cell.length_a   1.000
_cell.length_b   1.000
_cell.length_c   1.000
_cell.angle_alpha   90.00
_cell.angle_beta   90.00
_cell.angle_gamma   90.00
#
_symmetry.space_group_name_H-M   'P 1'
#
loop_
_entity.id
_entity.type
_entity.pdbx_description
1 polymer ?
#
loop_
_entity_poly.entity_id
_entity_poly.type
_entity_poly.pdbx_seq_one_letter_code
_entity_poly.pdbx_strand_id
1 'polypeptide(L)'
;MEEPYRPVALRVMAEWGEQDPAWDSDPDHVGPAELTSLGVSAELVEQLRARNERFNALGWSDYRWSDEEQERAWQDEGLRLAYRLQNELTDVEISYHHDGDDRPLRQRRGP
;
A
#
# COMPACT_ATOMS: atom_id res chain seq x y z
N MET A 1 -11.81 22.22 18.52
CA MET A 1 -11.87 21.41 17.29
C MET A 1 -10.69 20.47 17.41
N GLU A 2 -10.94 19.17 17.59
CA GLU A 2 -9.86 18.18 17.51
C GLU A 2 -9.34 18.20 16.06
N GLU A 3 -8.02 18.28 15.90
CA GLU A 3 -7.41 18.12 14.58
C GLU A 3 -7.71 16.69 14.11
N PRO A 4 -8.12 16.50 12.84
CA PRO A 4 -8.33 15.16 12.32
C PRO A 4 -7.02 14.38 12.41
N TYR A 5 -7.08 13.17 12.98
CA TYR A 5 -5.93 12.30 13.12
C TYR A 5 -5.29 12.04 11.75
N ARG A 6 -3.96 12.19 11.68
CA ARG A 6 -3.16 11.90 10.50
C ARG A 6 -2.22 10.72 10.83
N PRO A 7 -2.29 9.61 10.07
CA PRO A 7 -1.40 8.47 10.23
C PRO A 7 0.08 8.88 10.18
N VAL A 8 0.89 8.32 11.07
CA VAL A 8 2.36 8.48 11.06
C VAL A 8 3.07 7.35 10.34
N ALA A 9 2.41 6.19 10.19
CA ALA A 9 2.94 5.03 9.49
C ALA A 9 1.84 4.30 8.71
N LEU A 10 2.09 4.05 7.43
CA LEU A 10 1.22 3.26 6.58
C LEU A 10 1.89 1.98 6.08
N ARG A 11 1.11 0.93 5.96
CA ARG A 11 1.47 -0.32 5.30
C ARG A 11 0.68 -0.48 4.02
N VAL A 12 1.38 -0.52 2.89
CA VAL A 12 0.78 -0.86 1.59
C VAL A 12 0.63 -2.38 1.50
N MET A 13 -0.60 -2.83 1.30
CA MET A 13 -0.93 -4.25 1.20
C MET A 13 -2.18 -4.45 0.36
N ALA A 14 -2.30 -5.61 -0.29
CA ALA A 14 -3.58 -6.04 -0.87
C ALA A 14 -4.71 -5.90 0.15
N GLU A 15 -5.81 -5.33 -0.30
CA GLU A 15 -7.02 -5.09 0.47
C GLU A 15 -8.23 -5.71 -0.25
N TRP A 16 -9.19 -6.21 0.51
CA TRP A 16 -10.42 -6.74 -0.04
C TRP A 16 -11.44 -5.62 -0.31
N GLY A 17 -12.11 -5.71 -1.45
CA GLY A 17 -13.16 -4.76 -1.83
C GLY A 17 -12.63 -3.45 -2.44
N GLU A 18 -13.37 -2.36 -2.22
CA GLU A 18 -13.17 -1.06 -2.89
C GLU A 18 -12.31 -0.07 -2.09
N GLN A 19 -11.70 -0.51 -0.98
CA GLN A 19 -10.86 0.33 -0.15
C GLN A 19 -9.47 0.56 -0.78
N ASP A 20 -8.82 1.65 -0.38
CA ASP A 20 -7.43 1.89 -0.77
C ASP A 20 -6.54 0.79 -0.17
N PRO A 21 -5.55 0.25 -0.93
CA PRO A 21 -4.67 -0.84 -0.46
C PRO A 21 -3.56 -0.31 0.47
N ALA A 22 -3.96 0.43 1.50
CA ALA A 22 -3.09 1.04 2.49
C ALA A 22 -3.77 1.07 3.86
N TRP A 23 -3.04 0.66 4.88
CA TRP A 23 -3.50 0.62 6.27
C TRP A 23 -2.64 1.50 7.15
N ASP A 24 -3.27 2.16 8.11
CA ASP A 24 -2.57 2.64 9.28
C ASP A 24 -1.93 1.45 10.01
N SER A 25 -0.64 1.62 10.30
CA SER A 25 0.19 0.62 10.98
C SER A 25 0.68 1.08 12.35
N ASP A 26 0.20 2.24 12.82
CA ASP A 26 0.32 2.68 14.21
C ASP A 26 -0.49 1.72 15.12
N PRO A 27 0.13 1.11 16.15
CA PRO A 27 -0.55 0.21 17.08
C PRO A 27 -1.83 0.78 17.71
N ASP A 28 -1.93 2.10 17.87
CA ASP A 28 -3.08 2.76 18.50
C ASP A 28 -4.21 3.09 17.51
N HIS A 29 -3.95 3.01 16.19
CA HIS A 29 -4.84 3.49 15.13
C HIS A 29 -4.99 2.53 13.92
N VAL A 30 -4.62 1.25 14.08
CA VAL A 30 -4.67 0.24 13.00
C VAL A 30 -6.03 0.21 12.28
N GLY A 31 -6.00 0.42 10.97
CA GLY A 31 -7.20 0.37 10.12
C GLY A 31 -6.96 0.85 8.69
N PRO A 32 -7.96 0.74 7.80
CA PRO A 32 -7.84 1.19 6.42
C PRO A 32 -7.66 2.72 6.36
N ALA A 33 -6.73 3.17 5.52
CA ALA A 33 -6.42 4.58 5.34
C ALA A 33 -7.00 5.11 4.02
N GLU A 34 -7.62 6.30 4.07
CA GLU A 34 -8.11 6.99 2.87
C GLU A 34 -7.00 7.87 2.28
N LEU A 35 -6.34 7.40 1.22
CA LEU A 35 -5.16 8.05 0.64
C LEU A 35 -5.48 9.44 0.08
N THR A 36 -6.69 9.62 -0.46
CA THR A 36 -7.15 10.92 -0.98
C THR A 36 -7.23 11.96 0.15
N SER A 37 -7.73 11.57 1.32
CA SER A 37 -7.83 12.42 2.51
C SER A 37 -6.44 12.79 3.08
N LEU A 38 -5.42 12.00 2.77
CA LEU A 38 -4.02 12.27 3.15
C LEU A 38 -3.27 13.18 2.18
N GLY A 39 -3.90 13.54 1.05
CA GLY A 39 -3.31 14.42 0.02
C GLY A 39 -2.54 13.67 -1.07
N VAL A 40 -2.72 12.37 -1.21
CA VAL A 40 -2.13 11.57 -2.30
C VAL A 40 -2.77 11.94 -3.63
N SER A 41 -1.96 11.99 -4.69
CA SER A 41 -2.41 12.29 -6.03
C SER A 41 -3.44 11.26 -6.53
N ALA A 42 -4.49 11.74 -7.20
CA ALA A 42 -5.54 10.87 -7.75
C ALA A 42 -4.96 9.80 -8.69
N GLU A 43 -3.94 10.15 -9.48
CA GLU A 43 -3.23 9.22 -10.37
C GLU A 43 -2.59 8.06 -9.60
N LEU A 44 -1.97 8.32 -8.44
CA LEU A 44 -1.36 7.28 -7.62
C LEU A 44 -2.41 6.43 -6.91
N VAL A 45 -3.49 7.05 -6.41
CA VAL A 45 -4.63 6.31 -5.83
C VAL A 45 -5.24 5.35 -6.86
N GLU A 46 -5.49 5.82 -8.09
CA GLU A 46 -6.02 4.99 -9.17
C GLU A 46 -5.09 3.82 -9.52
N GLN A 47 -3.78 4.05 -9.60
CA GLN A 47 -2.81 2.98 -9.84
C GLN A 47 -2.77 1.93 -8.72
N LEU A 48 -2.83 2.37 -7.46
CA LEU A 48 -2.89 1.48 -6.31
C LEU A 48 -4.18 0.63 -6.35
N ARG A 49 -5.33 1.25 -6.63
CA ARG A 49 -6.61 0.55 -6.76
C ARG A 49 -6.63 -0.43 -7.93
N ALA A 50 -6.19 -0.03 -9.12
CA ALA A 50 -6.10 -0.91 -10.28
C ALA A 50 -5.21 -2.13 -10.02
N ARG A 51 -4.09 -1.93 -9.30
CA ARG A 51 -3.26 -3.05 -8.85
C ARG A 51 -4.00 -3.96 -7.85
N ASN A 52 -4.76 -3.38 -6.93
CA ASN A 52 -5.53 -4.14 -5.94
C ASN A 52 -6.67 -4.93 -6.59
N GLU A 53 -7.33 -4.38 -7.60
CA GLU A 53 -8.34 -5.07 -8.41
C GLU A 53 -7.79 -6.34 -9.06
N ARG A 54 -6.54 -6.31 -9.54
CA ARG A 54 -5.87 -7.51 -10.08
C ARG A 54 -5.71 -8.61 -9.04
N PHE A 55 -5.46 -8.25 -7.78
CA PHE A 55 -5.41 -9.21 -6.68
C PHE A 55 -6.81 -9.73 -6.34
N ASN A 56 -7.81 -8.84 -6.25
CA ASN A 56 -9.20 -9.22 -5.96
C ASN A 56 -9.82 -10.12 -7.05
N ALA A 57 -9.37 -10.00 -8.31
CA ALA A 57 -9.77 -10.90 -9.39
C ALA A 57 -9.36 -12.38 -9.14
N LEU A 58 -8.34 -12.62 -8.29
CA LEU A 58 -7.93 -13.96 -7.86
C LEU A 58 -8.87 -14.57 -6.80
N GLY A 59 -9.93 -13.87 -6.39
CA GLY A 59 -10.89 -14.40 -5.41
C GLY A 59 -11.50 -15.74 -5.81
N TRP A 60 -11.56 -16.04 -7.12
CA TRP A 60 -12.02 -17.34 -7.66
C TRP A 60 -10.98 -18.46 -7.59
N SER A 61 -9.71 -18.13 -7.34
CA SER A 61 -8.58 -19.06 -7.26
C SER A 61 -7.97 -19.13 -5.85
N ASP A 62 -8.76 -18.85 -4.81
CA ASP A 62 -8.29 -18.76 -3.42
C ASP A 62 -7.09 -17.82 -3.25
N TYR A 63 -7.07 -16.72 -4.02
CA TYR A 63 -5.97 -15.74 -4.06
C TYR A 63 -4.62 -16.32 -4.49
N ARG A 64 -4.62 -17.43 -5.23
CA ARG A 64 -3.41 -18.02 -5.80
C ARG A 64 -3.18 -17.51 -7.20
N TRP A 65 -1.97 -17.02 -7.43
CA TRP A 65 -1.47 -16.75 -8.77
C TRP A 65 -1.31 -18.07 -9.54
N SER A 66 -1.63 -18.04 -10.83
CA SER A 66 -1.46 -19.21 -11.70
C SER A 66 0.01 -19.50 -12.04
N ASP A 67 0.88 -18.50 -11.87
CA ASP A 67 2.30 -18.56 -12.18
C ASP A 67 3.09 -17.58 -11.31
N GLU A 68 4.34 -17.95 -10.96
CA GLU A 68 5.21 -17.17 -10.09
C GLU A 68 5.68 -15.86 -10.75
N GLU A 69 5.75 -15.79 -12.09
CA GLU A 69 6.11 -14.55 -12.79
C GLU A 69 5.04 -13.48 -12.59
N GLN A 70 3.76 -13.86 -12.63
CA GLN A 70 2.65 -12.93 -12.40
C GLN A 70 2.62 -12.42 -10.96
N GLU A 71 2.87 -13.32 -9.99
CA GLU A 71 3.00 -12.94 -8.59
C GLU A 71 4.14 -11.93 -8.39
N ARG A 72 5.34 -12.23 -8.91
CA ARG A 72 6.49 -11.34 -8.84
C ARG A 72 6.24 -9.99 -9.51
N ALA A 73 5.66 -9.98 -10.70
CA ALA A 73 5.32 -8.74 -11.40
C ALA A 73 4.33 -7.88 -10.59
N TRP A 74 3.34 -8.50 -9.94
CA TRP A 74 2.41 -7.79 -9.06
C TRP A 74 3.08 -7.29 -7.78
N GLN A 75 4.02 -8.06 -7.21
CA GLN A 75 4.81 -7.65 -6.06
C GLN A 75 5.71 -6.45 -6.38
N ASP A 76 6.45 -6.50 -7.48
CA ASP A 76 7.35 -5.44 -7.95
C ASP A 76 6.59 -4.15 -8.28
N GLU A 77 5.43 -4.28 -8.92
CA GLU A 77 4.54 -3.14 -9.17
C GLU A 77 4.10 -2.48 -7.86
N GLY A 78 3.75 -3.28 -6.85
CA GLY A 78 3.33 -2.77 -5.54
C GLY A 78 4.44 -2.05 -4.80
N LEU A 79 5.64 -2.61 -4.81
CA LEU A 79 6.81 -1.98 -4.23
C LEU A 79 7.12 -0.64 -4.91
N ARG A 80 7.06 -0.58 -6.25
CA ARG A 80 7.25 0.65 -7.03
C ARG A 80 6.22 1.72 -6.65
N LEU A 81 4.94 1.35 -6.53
CA LEU A 81 3.88 2.27 -6.12
C LEU A 81 4.04 2.73 -4.66
N ALA A 82 4.47 1.84 -3.76
CA ALA A 82 4.73 2.20 -2.36
C ALA A 82 5.90 3.20 -2.23
N TYR A 83 6.94 3.08 -3.07
CA TYR A 83 7.99 4.12 -3.16
C TYR A 83 7.47 5.46 -3.69
N ARG A 84 6.53 5.46 -4.65
CA ARG A 84 5.87 6.69 -5.09
C ARG A 84 5.07 7.32 -3.95
N LEU A 85 4.30 6.51 -3.22
CA LEU A 85 3.54 6.95 -2.05
C LEU A 85 4.43 7.60 -0.99
N GLN A 86 5.59 7.01 -0.70
CA GLN A 86 6.59 7.58 0.20
C GLN A 86 7.15 8.94 -0.25
N ASN A 87 7.21 9.18 -1.56
CA ASN A 87 7.68 10.46 -2.08
C ASN A 87 6.59 11.54 -2.00
N GLU A 88 5.31 11.17 -2.03
CA GLU A 88 4.18 12.10 -1.87
C GLU A 88 3.88 12.38 -0.39
N LEU A 89 3.86 11.35 0.45
CA LEU A 89 3.63 11.45 1.90
C LEU A 89 4.96 11.51 2.65
N THR A 90 5.66 12.64 2.53
CA THR A 90 7.04 12.73 3.03
C THR A 90 7.19 12.69 4.56
N ASP A 91 6.09 12.92 5.26
CA ASP A 91 5.94 12.92 6.72
C ASP A 91 5.47 11.58 7.29
N VAL A 92 5.09 10.62 6.44
CA VAL A 92 4.54 9.32 6.83
C VAL A 92 5.55 8.21 6.51
N GLU A 93 5.78 7.32 7.46
CA GLU A 93 6.57 6.11 7.21
C GLU A 93 5.77 5.13 6.35
N ILE A 94 6.32 4.69 5.21
CA ILE A 94 5.66 3.72 4.33
C ILE A 94 6.39 2.39 4.38
N SER A 95 5.69 1.31 4.67
CA SER A 95 6.14 -0.08 4.54
C SER A 95 5.35 -0.82 3.47
N TYR A 96 5.88 -1.94 2.99
CA TYR A 96 5.23 -2.77 1.99
C TYR A 96 5.19 -4.22 2.47
N HIS A 97 4.01 -4.84 2.45
CA HIS A 97 3.80 -6.14 3.08
C HIS A 97 4.25 -7.34 2.22
N HIS A 98 4.23 -7.20 0.90
CA HIS A 98 4.32 -8.34 -0.02
C HIS A 98 5.74 -8.63 -0.55
N ASP A 99 6.79 -8.03 0.04
CA ASP A 99 8.19 -8.30 -0.32
C ASP A 99 9.03 -8.94 0.81
N GLY A 100 8.40 -9.27 1.94
CA GLY A 100 9.04 -9.98 3.04
C GLY A 100 10.01 -9.15 3.89
N ASP A 101 10.14 -7.84 3.62
CA ASP A 101 10.83 -6.90 4.49
C ASP A 101 9.76 -5.98 5.11
N ASP A 102 9.62 -5.96 6.43
CA ASP A 102 8.60 -5.13 7.09
C ASP A 102 9.10 -3.71 7.42
N ARG A 103 10.39 -3.42 7.21
CA ARG A 103 10.97 -2.13 7.58
C ARG A 103 10.40 -1.00 6.71
N PRO A 104 10.29 0.24 7.20
CA PRO A 104 9.94 1.38 6.35
C PRO A 104 10.86 1.49 5.12
N LEU A 105 10.28 1.73 3.95
CA LEU A 105 10.98 1.78 2.66
C LEU A 105 12.16 2.77 2.63
N ARG A 106 12.09 3.83 3.46
CA ARG A 106 13.13 4.85 3.57
C ARG A 106 14.42 4.29 4.17
N GLN A 107 14.28 3.33 5.08
CA GLN A 107 15.39 2.64 5.74
C GLN A 107 16.03 1.58 4.84
N ARG A 108 15.40 1.23 3.71
CA ARG A 108 15.89 0.23 2.75
C ARG A 108 16.77 0.82 1.66
N ARG A 109 16.62 2.12 1.39
CA ARG A 109 17.55 2.84 0.52
C ARG A 109 18.89 2.88 1.25
N GLY A 110 19.88 2.18 0.70
CA GLY A 110 21.26 2.22 1.22
C GLY A 110 21.83 3.65 1.19
N PRO A 111 22.99 3.88 1.84
CA PRO A 111 23.70 5.15 1.78
C PRO A 111 24.04 5.57 0.34
#